data_AF-A0A659QUJ4-F1
#
_entry.id   AF-A0A659QUJ4-F1
#
_cell.length_a   1.000
_cell.length_b   1.000
_cell.length_c   1.000
_cell.angle_alpha   90.00
_cell.angle_beta   90.00
_cell.angle_gamma   90.00
#
_symmetry.space_group_name_H-M   'P 1'
#
loop_
_entity.id
_entity.type
_entity.pdbx_description
1 polymer ?
#
loop_
_entity_poly.entity_id
_entity_poly.type
_entity_poly.pdbx_seq_one_letter_code
_entity_poly.pdbx_strand_id
1 'polypeptide(L)' 'LTRGVVDIGVPGRDSHPRSRELRSLLPLAIDFEVLFSDLPWVWLREDHPALREAWDLDTFLRYPHISICWEQSDTWALD' A
#
# COMPACT_ATOMS: atom_id res chain seq x y z
N LEU A 1 0.63 1.22 -20.74
CA LEU A 1 -0.78 1.61 -20.97
C LEU A 1 -0.90 2.71 -22.02
N THR A 2 -0.63 3.99 -21.72
CA THR A 2 -0.87 5.10 -22.67
C THR A 2 -0.09 5.06 -23.98
N ARG A 3 1.06 4.37 -24.01
CA ARG A 3 1.86 4.14 -25.23
C ARG A 3 1.38 2.94 -26.07
N GLY A 4 0.33 2.23 -25.64
CA GLY A 4 -0.18 1.03 -26.32
C GLY A 4 0.72 -0.21 -26.25
N VAL A 5 1.79 -0.17 -25.44
CA VAL A 5 2.72 -1.32 -25.25
C VAL A 5 2.19 -2.38 -24.27
N VAL A 6 1.13 -2.06 -23.55
CA VAL A 6 0.43 -2.93 -22.59
C VAL A 6 -1.04 -2.59 -22.71
N ASP A 7 -1.88 -3.63 -22.81
CA ASP A 7 -3.33 -3.49 -22.99
C ASP A 7 -4.08 -3.26 -21.67
N ILE A 8 -3.72 -4.00 -20.62
CA ILE A 8 -4.39 -3.97 -19.31
C ILE A 8 -3.34 -3.91 -18.20
N GLY A 9 -3.60 -3.08 -17.19
CA GLY A 9 -2.81 -3.03 -15.96
C GLY A 9 -3.66 -3.41 -14.76
N VAL A 10 -3.09 -4.15 -13.82
CA VAL A 10 -3.75 -4.53 -12.56
C VAL A 10 -2.94 -3.99 -11.37
N PRO A 11 -2.93 -2.65 -11.16
CA PRO A 11 -2.18 -2.07 -10.06
C PRO A 11 -2.97 -2.12 -8.76
N GLY A 12 -2.24 -2.19 -7.64
CA GLY A 12 -2.78 -1.70 -6.37
C GLY A 12 -2.78 -0.18 -6.40
N ARG A 13 -3.89 0.45 -6.03
CA ARG A 13 -3.96 1.90 -5.84
C ARG A 13 -4.53 2.22 -4.48
N ASP A 14 -3.91 3.16 -3.80
CA ASP A 14 -4.35 3.64 -2.50
C ASP A 14 -5.56 4.58 -2.67
N SER A 15 -6.42 4.58 -1.64
CA SER A 15 -7.60 5.42 -1.54
C SER A 15 -7.45 6.57 -0.53
N HIS A 16 -6.34 6.63 0.21
CA HIS A 16 -6.07 7.74 1.11
C HIS A 16 -6.03 9.06 0.32
N PRO A 17 -6.76 10.11 0.72
CA PRO A 17 -6.76 11.42 0.05
C PRO A 17 -5.40 12.10 -0.17
N ARG A 18 -4.35 11.68 0.56
CA ARG A 18 -2.99 12.22 0.45
C ARG A 18 -2.09 11.35 -0.45
N SER A 19 -2.62 10.25 -0.97
CA SER A 19 -1.86 9.37 -1.85
C SER A 19 -1.52 10.08 -3.16
N ARG A 20 -0.30 9.84 -3.64
CA ARG A 20 0.14 10.27 -4.97
C ARG A 20 -0.41 9.38 -6.08
N GLU A 21 -1.04 8.26 -5.72
CA GLU A 21 -1.54 7.23 -6.63
C GLU A 21 -3.07 7.11 -6.65
N LEU A 22 -3.76 8.18 -6.26
CA LEU A 22 -5.23 8.25 -6.31
C LEU A 22 -5.77 7.90 -7.70
N ARG A 23 -6.89 7.16 -7.72
CA ARG A 23 -7.58 6.78 -8.98
C ARG A 23 -7.96 7.98 -9.84
N SER A 24 -8.30 9.12 -9.21
CA SER A 24 -8.63 10.36 -9.91
C SER A 24 -7.45 10.98 -10.67
N LEU A 25 -6.23 10.49 -10.46
CA LEU A 25 -5.03 10.94 -11.16
C LEU A 25 -4.73 10.10 -12.41
N LEU A 26 -5.56 9.10 -12.72
CA LEU A 26 -5.42 8.33 -13.96
C LEU A 26 -5.56 9.27 -15.19
N PRO A 27 -4.76 9.06 -16.24
CA PRO A 27 -4.91 9.83 -17.47
C PRO A 27 -6.31 9.64 -18.06
N LEU A 28 -6.88 10.71 -18.63
CA LEU A 28 -8.22 10.68 -19.23
C LEU A 28 -8.43 9.56 -20.26
N ALA A 29 -7.36 9.15 -20.95
CA ALA A 29 -7.39 8.09 -21.95
C ALA A 29 -7.44 6.67 -21.37
N ILE A 30 -7.43 6.52 -20.04
CA ILE A 30 -7.44 5.24 -19.34
C ILE A 30 -8.73 5.12 -18.55
N ASP A 31 -9.55 4.15 -18.92
CA ASP A 31 -10.69 3.72 -18.12
C ASP A 31 -10.24 2.73 -17.03
N PHE A 32 -11.03 2.55 -15.98
CA PHE A 32 -10.71 1.63 -14.91
C PHE A 32 -11.95 1.02 -14.26
N GLU A 33 -11.76 -0.17 -13.70
CA GLU A 33 -12.75 -0.84 -12.84
C GLU A 33 -12.08 -1.24 -11.52
N VAL A 34 -12.81 -1.08 -10.41
CA VAL A 34 -12.35 -1.53 -9.10
C VAL A 34 -12.76 -2.99 -8.92
N LEU A 35 -11.78 -3.89 -8.95
CA LEU A 35 -12.02 -5.33 -8.78
C LEU A 35 -12.32 -5.71 -7.33
N PHE A 36 -11.59 -5.13 -6.37
CA PHE A 36 -11.83 -5.29 -4.93
C PHE A 36 -11.19 -4.14 -4.14
N SER A 37 -11.49 -4.06 -2.85
CA SER A 37 -10.83 -3.16 -1.89
C SER A 37 -10.38 -3.99 -0.69
N ASP A 38 -9.26 -3.59 -0.09
CA ASP A 38 -8.69 -4.23 1.11
C ASP A 38 -8.22 -3.15 2.09
N LEU A 39 -7.95 -3.57 3.33
CA LEU A 39 -7.37 -2.74 4.37
C LEU A 39 -5.93 -3.16 4.63
N PRO A 40 -5.01 -2.21 4.91
CA PRO A 40 -3.69 -2.57 5.38
C PRO A 40 -3.81 -3.20 6.79
N TRP A 41 -3.20 -4.37 6.96
CA TRP A 41 -3.12 -5.07 8.24
C TRP A 41 -1.66 -5.29 8.63
N VAL A 42 -1.40 -5.28 9.94
CA VAL A 42 -0.12 -5.70 10.49
C VAL A 42 -0.21 -7.17 10.85
N TRP A 43 0.66 -7.97 10.24
CA TRP A 43 0.75 -9.40 10.48
C TRP A 43 1.92 -9.68 11.42
N LEU A 44 1.64 -10.38 12.51
CA LEU A 44 2.61 -10.77 13.52
C LEU A 44 2.63 -12.29 13.64
N ARG A 45 3.79 -12.85 14.01
CA ARG A 45 3.89 -14.25 14.45
C ARG A 45 3.05 -14.43 15.71
N GLU A 46 2.42 -15.60 15.88
CA GLU A 46 1.49 -15.88 16.97
C GLU A 46 2.08 -15.63 18.38
N ASP A 47 3.38 -15.78 18.56
CA ASP A 47 4.11 -15.56 19.81
C ASP A 47 4.90 -14.23 19.86
N HIS A 48 4.70 -13.33 18.89
CA HIS A 48 5.43 -12.06 18.80
C HIS A 48 5.23 -11.19 20.06
N PRO A 49 6.28 -10.57 20.63
CA PRO A 49 6.19 -9.82 21.89
C PRO A 49 5.20 -8.66 21.84
N ALA A 50 5.07 -7.97 20.69
CA ALA A 50 4.11 -6.88 20.51
C ALA A 50 2.64 -7.28 20.81
N LEU A 51 2.28 -8.56 20.73
CA LEU A 51 0.93 -9.04 21.09
C LEU A 51 0.62 -8.94 22.59
N ARG A 52 1.62 -8.66 23.43
CA ARG A 52 1.49 -8.48 24.88
C ARG A 52 1.57 -7.01 25.31
N GLU A 53 1.70 -6.10 24.35
CA GLU A 53 1.79 -4.65 24.56
C GLU A 53 0.49 -3.95 24.14
N ALA A 54 0.34 -2.67 24.50
CA ALA A 54 -0.73 -1.85 23.95
C ALA A 54 -0.51 -1.65 22.44
N TRP A 55 -1.55 -1.84 21.64
CA TRP A 55 -1.43 -1.63 20.19
C TRP A 55 -1.60 -0.16 19.83
N ASP A 56 -0.48 0.55 19.77
CA ASP A 56 -0.37 1.96 19.42
C ASP A 56 0.79 2.24 18.45
N LEU A 57 0.92 3.49 18.02
CA LEU A 57 1.96 3.89 17.07
C LEU A 57 3.36 3.71 17.65
N ASP A 58 3.56 3.96 18.95
CA ASP A 58 4.86 3.77 19.60
C ASP A 58 5.30 2.30 19.56
N THR A 59 4.39 1.39 19.91
CA THR A 59 4.63 -0.06 19.85
C THR A 59 4.86 -0.53 18.43
N PHE A 60 4.08 -0.05 17.46
CA PHE A 60 4.28 -0.37 16.05
C PHE A 60 5.69 0.03 15.58
N LEU A 61 6.08 1.30 15.79
CA LEU A 61 7.38 1.83 15.34
C LEU A 61 8.59 1.22 16.08
N ARG A 62 8.39 0.64 17.27
CA ARG A 62 9.44 0.02 18.09
C ARG A 62 10.11 -1.18 17.42
N TYR A 63 9.36 -1.93 16.61
CA TYR A 63 9.80 -3.20 16.04
C TYR A 63 10.32 -3.06 14.60
N PRO A 64 11.24 -3.94 14.15
CA PRO A 64 11.66 -3.98 12.75
C PRO A 64 10.51 -4.33 11.82
N HIS A 65 10.42 -3.63 10.70
CA HIS A 65 9.39 -3.85 9.68
C HIS A 65 9.96 -4.59 8.48
N ILE A 66 9.21 -5.57 7.99
CA ILE A 66 9.43 -6.15 6.66
C ILE A 66 8.53 -5.39 5.71
N SER A 67 9.12 -4.69 4.74
CA SER A 67 8.39 -3.96 3.71
C SER A 67 8.52 -4.65 2.36
N ILE A 68 7.63 -4.28 1.44
CA ILE A 68 7.71 -4.65 0.03
C ILE A 68 8.06 -3.40 -0.77
N CYS A 69 8.89 -3.54 -1.80
CA CYS A 69 9.08 -2.45 -2.75
C CYS A 69 7.74 -2.18 -3.44
N TRP A 70 7.22 -0.96 -3.27
CA TRP A 70 5.98 -0.53 -3.91
C TRP A 70 6.31 0.41 -5.06
N GLU A 71 6.02 -0.01 -6.29
CA GLU A 71 6.15 0.82 -7.50
C GLU A 71 7.51 1.55 -7.59
N GLN A 72 8.61 0.83 -7.33
CA GLN A 72 10.00 1.33 -7.40
C GLN A 72 10.41 2.33 -6.30
N SER A 73 9.59 2.51 -5.26
CA SER A 73 9.99 3.18 -4.02
C SER A 73 10.41 2.13 -2.99
N ASP A 74 11.66 2.24 -2.55
CA ASP A 74 12.22 1.45 -1.44
C ASP A 74 12.06 2.15 -0.09
N THR A 75 11.65 3.43 -0.11
CA THR A 75 11.35 4.24 1.08
C THR A 75 10.13 3.70 1.80
N TRP A 76 10.22 3.58 3.11
CA TRP A 76 9.12 3.10 3.92
C TRP A 76 8.01 4.15 3.98
N ALA A 77 6.74 3.73 4.03
CA ALA A 77 5.59 4.64 3.97
C ALA A 77 5.50 5.64 5.16
N LEU A 78 6.33 5.45 6.19
CA LEU A 78 6.41 6.28 7.38
C LEU A 78 7.82 6.87 7.61
N ASP A 79 8.71 6.73 6.63
CA ASP A 79 9.94 7.55 6.58
C ASP A 79 9.63 9.02 6.24
#